data_AF-A0A933GAX0-F1
#
_entry.id   AF-A0A933GAX0-F1
#
_cell.length_a   1.000
_cell.length_b   1.000
_cell.length_c   1.000
_cell.angle_alpha   90.00
_cell.angle_beta   90.00
_cell.angle_gamma   90.00
#
_symmetry.space_group_name_H-M   'P 1'
#
loop_
_entity.id
_entity.type
_entity.pdbx_description
1 polymer ?
#
loop_
_entity_poly.entity_id
_entity_poly.type
_entity_poly.pdbx_seq_one_letter_code
_entity_poly.pdbx_strand_id
1 'polypeptide(L)'
;LVLPASVLPALNDGGGGNLSKMAWLLETGCYLFDSEPLRRQLASIHAGRERTQASMSYKIAALLYGPADLPADGTVNAESYLLSDTGLAVLRQDGYTAIVKAGRESGGHDHADRCNLILADANRVWFADLGTSGYGHPLYRPWYRHTASHCTVMVDSKPQQINVRGEILQFDNPETHKLVTVRSDKAYAGITLLRTVALVDGVVLDRFTVAASEPHDYAFMLHAPGDLAVKKAPTTQPGSTSRPAAPAPMAAGAASFPPIVAGLSETRATWTDGKDQLALIAGASAPFAVFGGKVSGFPGDRERSALALVVRGQTAVFAAAYSTGAAGNRIILRAEISPTGAAAFHTAGGKTFRLEPAEGHVRLIVGGATQPQ
;
A
#
# COMPACT_ATOMS: atom_id res chain seq x y z
N LEU A 1 -1.34 14.69 0.45
CA LEU A 1 -1.12 13.34 -0.13
C LEU A 1 0.37 13.13 -0.46
N VAL A 2 1.24 14.00 0.05
CA VAL A 2 2.63 14.08 -0.40
C VAL A 2 3.43 12.93 0.23
N LEU A 3 3.95 12.06 -0.61
CA LEU A 3 4.87 10.99 -0.24
C LEU A 3 6.27 11.59 -0.01
N PRO A 4 7.21 10.82 0.59
CA PRO A 4 8.59 11.26 0.81
C PRO A 4 9.24 11.85 -0.44
N ALA A 5 10.23 12.72 -0.22
CA ALA A 5 10.90 13.48 -1.29
C ALA A 5 9.93 14.29 -2.20
N SER A 6 8.81 14.76 -1.62
CA SER A 6 7.77 15.54 -2.30
C SER A 6 7.05 14.81 -3.44
N VAL A 7 7.10 13.48 -3.48
CA VAL A 7 6.43 12.70 -4.53
C VAL A 7 4.91 12.77 -4.37
N LEU A 8 4.19 12.88 -5.48
CA LEU A 8 2.73 12.75 -5.50
C LEU A 8 2.34 11.36 -6.01
N PRO A 9 1.37 10.67 -5.39
CA PRO A 9 0.93 9.37 -5.86
C PRO A 9 0.30 9.50 -7.26
N ALA A 10 0.62 8.56 -8.15
CA ALA A 10 0.08 8.49 -9.50
C ALA A 10 -1.26 7.72 -9.51
N LEU A 11 -2.25 8.20 -8.75
CA LEU A 11 -3.55 7.55 -8.66
C LEU A 11 -4.28 7.57 -10.00
N ASN A 12 -4.97 6.48 -10.35
CA ASN A 12 -5.83 6.42 -11.55
C ASN A 12 -5.04 6.74 -12.84
N ASP A 13 -5.69 7.32 -13.86
CA ASP A 13 -4.98 7.87 -15.02
C ASP A 13 -4.15 9.14 -14.70
N GLY A 14 -3.50 9.20 -13.53
CA GLY A 14 -2.60 10.25 -13.12
C GLY A 14 -1.16 10.01 -13.58
N GLY A 15 -0.47 11.05 -14.04
CA GLY A 15 0.94 10.98 -14.43
C GLY A 15 1.94 11.02 -13.26
N GLY A 16 1.46 10.88 -12.02
CA GLY A 16 2.25 11.16 -10.82
C GLY A 16 2.73 12.60 -10.75
N GLY A 17 3.78 12.86 -9.97
CA GLY A 17 4.41 14.18 -9.95
C GLY A 17 5.33 14.39 -8.76
N ASN A 18 5.87 15.60 -8.69
CA ASN A 18 6.64 16.05 -7.54
C ASN A 18 6.18 17.45 -7.15
N LEU A 19 5.74 17.62 -5.90
CA LEU A 19 5.19 18.87 -5.40
C LEU A 19 6.19 20.02 -5.53
N SER A 20 7.49 19.78 -5.35
CA SER A 20 8.52 20.81 -5.51
C SER A 20 8.62 21.33 -6.95
N LYS A 21 8.28 20.51 -7.97
CA LYS A 21 8.19 20.96 -9.36
C LYS A 21 6.91 21.73 -9.66
N MET A 22 5.92 21.63 -8.78
CA MET A 22 4.63 22.31 -8.85
C MET A 22 4.57 23.52 -7.90
N ALA A 23 5.71 23.95 -7.34
CA ALA A 23 5.76 25.02 -6.35
C ALA A 23 5.14 26.34 -6.83
N TRP A 24 5.10 26.59 -8.16
CA TRP A 24 4.43 27.74 -8.75
C TRP A 24 2.93 27.81 -8.41
N LEU A 25 2.26 26.66 -8.23
CA LEU A 25 0.86 26.61 -7.76
C LEU A 25 0.74 27.04 -6.30
N LEU A 26 1.75 26.73 -5.48
CA LEU A 26 1.79 27.12 -4.07
C LEU A 26 2.11 28.61 -3.90
N GLU A 27 2.96 29.19 -4.76
CA GLU A 27 3.19 30.63 -4.83
C GLU A 27 1.86 31.35 -5.07
N THR A 28 1.14 30.99 -6.15
CA THR A 28 -0.19 31.54 -6.44
C THR A 28 -1.19 31.28 -5.32
N GLY A 29 -1.15 30.09 -4.71
CA GLY A 29 -2.01 29.75 -3.57
C GLY A 29 -1.78 30.64 -2.35
N CYS A 30 -0.53 31.00 -2.05
CA CYS A 30 -0.20 31.90 -0.94
C CYS A 30 -0.68 33.34 -1.18
N TYR A 31 -0.81 33.76 -2.44
CA TYR A 31 -1.44 35.04 -2.79
C TYR A 31 -2.96 35.01 -2.65
N LEU A 32 -3.59 33.93 -3.12
CA LEU A 32 -5.05 33.80 -3.13
C LEU A 32 -5.62 33.51 -1.75
N PHE A 33 -4.86 32.82 -0.89
CA PHE A 33 -5.33 32.33 0.39
C PHE A 33 -4.39 32.74 1.52
N ASP A 34 -4.94 33.34 2.57
CA ASP A 34 -4.19 33.54 3.81
C ASP A 34 -4.11 32.22 4.58
N SER A 35 -3.11 31.40 4.24
CA SER A 35 -2.92 30.07 4.78
C SER A 35 -1.47 29.86 5.24
N GLU A 36 -1.28 29.83 6.56
CA GLU A 36 0.01 29.50 7.16
C GLU A 36 0.51 28.10 6.75
N PRO A 37 -0.33 27.03 6.72
CA PRO A 37 0.11 25.73 6.24
C PRO A 37 0.65 25.74 4.80
N LEU A 38 0.03 26.51 3.89
CA LEU A 38 0.55 26.67 2.52
C LEU A 38 1.92 27.37 2.52
N ARG A 39 2.07 28.44 3.30
CA ARG A 39 3.35 29.16 3.43
C ARG A 39 4.44 28.27 4.03
N ARG A 40 4.15 27.47 5.05
CA ARG A 40 5.09 26.49 5.61
C ARG A 40 5.46 25.39 4.61
N GLN A 41 4.49 24.88 3.84
CA GLN A 41 4.74 23.91 2.77
C GLN A 41 5.64 24.49 1.68
N LEU A 42 5.44 25.76 1.31
CA LEU A 42 6.27 26.47 0.37
C LEU A 42 7.68 26.73 0.92
N ALA A 43 7.79 27.14 2.18
CA ALA A 43 9.05 27.28 2.90
C ALA A 43 9.84 25.96 2.92
N SER A 44 9.16 24.83 3.19
CA SER A 44 9.74 23.49 3.15
C SER A 44 10.38 23.14 1.80
N ILE A 45 9.72 23.51 0.71
CA ILE A 45 10.21 23.25 -0.65
C ILE A 45 11.45 24.09 -0.97
N HIS A 46 11.54 25.30 -0.42
CA HIS A 46 12.63 26.24 -0.64
C HIS A 46 13.77 26.12 0.37
N ALA A 47 13.59 25.38 1.46
CA ALA A 47 14.63 25.14 2.44
C ALA A 47 15.88 24.54 1.76
N GLY A 48 16.88 25.37 1.53
CA GLY A 48 18.14 24.99 0.86
C GLY A 48 18.23 25.28 -0.65
N ARG A 49 17.28 26.02 -1.25
CA ARG A 49 17.36 26.47 -2.66
C ARG A 49 17.01 27.95 -2.77
N GLU A 50 17.81 28.72 -3.52
CA GLU A 50 17.35 30.03 -3.95
C GLU A 50 16.15 29.87 -4.89
N ARG A 51 15.13 30.72 -4.70
CA ARG A 51 13.98 30.83 -5.62
C ARG A 51 14.41 31.09 -7.09
N THR A 52 15.65 31.54 -7.30
CA THR A 52 16.29 31.84 -8.59
C THR A 52 16.70 30.60 -9.41
N GLN A 53 16.80 29.40 -8.80
CA GLN A 53 17.21 28.17 -9.48
C GLN A 53 16.06 27.37 -10.12
N ALA A 54 14.84 27.90 -10.07
CA ALA A 54 13.66 27.21 -10.57
C ALA A 54 13.24 27.64 -11.98
N SER A 55 12.28 26.92 -12.58
CA SER A 55 11.83 27.13 -13.97
C SER A 55 11.30 28.56 -14.20
N MET A 56 11.28 29.03 -15.45
CA MET A 56 10.79 30.39 -15.77
C MET A 56 9.35 30.64 -15.28
N SER A 57 8.46 29.66 -15.45
CA SER A 57 7.08 29.71 -14.92
C SER A 57 7.04 29.89 -13.41
N TYR A 58 7.97 29.26 -12.70
CA TYR A 58 8.11 29.41 -11.26
C TYR A 58 8.59 30.82 -10.88
N LYS A 59 9.58 31.38 -11.60
CA LYS A 59 10.08 32.75 -11.32
C LYS A 59 9.00 33.81 -11.51
N ILE A 60 8.18 33.67 -12.55
CA ILE A 60 7.06 34.59 -12.81
C ILE A 60 6.00 34.46 -11.72
N ALA A 61 5.62 33.24 -11.35
CA ALA A 61 4.63 33.03 -10.29
C ALA A 61 5.12 33.57 -8.94
N ALA A 62 6.39 33.32 -8.58
CA ALA A 62 6.98 33.85 -7.36
C ALA A 62 7.12 35.38 -7.37
N LEU A 63 7.39 36.00 -8.53
CA LEU A 63 7.47 37.47 -8.66
C LEU A 63 6.09 38.12 -8.56
N LEU A 64 5.09 37.57 -9.24
CA LEU A 64 3.76 38.17 -9.35
C LEU A 64 2.89 37.86 -8.12
N TYR A 65 3.03 36.67 -7.55
CA TYR A 65 2.12 36.11 -6.55
C TYR A 65 2.85 35.50 -5.35
N GLY A 66 4.18 35.39 -5.37
CA GLY A 66 4.89 34.79 -4.24
C GLY A 66 4.84 35.71 -3.01
N PRO A 67 4.70 35.15 -1.79
CA PRO A 67 4.82 35.94 -0.58
C PRO A 67 6.26 36.49 -0.48
N ALA A 68 6.37 37.77 -0.09
CA ALA A 68 7.66 38.43 0.11
C ALA A 68 8.53 37.64 1.11
N ASP A 69 7.90 37.26 2.23
CA ASP A 69 8.53 36.50 3.30
C ASP A 69 7.89 35.12 3.45
N LEU A 70 8.72 34.13 3.81
CA LEU A 70 8.27 32.80 4.20
C LEU A 70 8.62 32.55 5.67
N PRO A 71 7.82 31.73 6.37
CA PRO A 71 8.17 31.33 7.72
C PRO A 71 9.53 30.62 7.72
N ALA A 72 10.37 30.90 8.73
CA ALA A 72 11.63 30.21 8.91
C ALA A 72 11.43 28.71 9.20
N ASP A 73 10.32 28.37 9.85
CA ASP A 73 9.89 27.00 10.05
C ASP A 73 9.15 26.47 8.81
N GLY A 74 9.81 25.58 8.08
CA GLY A 74 9.25 24.83 6.94
C GLY A 74 8.70 23.46 7.33
N THR A 75 8.40 23.21 8.61
CA THR A 75 7.85 21.93 9.04
C THR A 75 6.45 21.75 8.47
N VAL A 76 6.29 20.70 7.66
CA VAL A 76 5.02 20.33 7.02
C VAL A 76 4.24 19.41 7.95
N ASN A 77 2.92 19.62 8.02
CA ASN A 77 2.03 18.76 8.78
C ASN A 77 2.16 17.29 8.31
N ALA A 78 2.58 16.42 9.22
CA ALA A 78 2.73 14.99 9.03
C ALA A 78 1.56 14.19 9.64
N GLU A 79 0.40 14.82 9.86
CA GLU A 79 -0.78 14.18 10.41
C GLU A 79 -1.42 13.18 9.44
N SER A 80 -2.09 12.21 10.03
CA SER A 80 -3.02 11.34 9.33
C SER A 80 -4.34 12.07 9.10
N TYR A 81 -4.97 11.88 7.95
CA TYR A 81 -6.23 12.54 7.64
C TYR A 81 -7.04 11.77 6.59
N LEU A 82 -8.33 12.09 6.51
CA LEU A 82 -9.25 11.55 5.51
C LEU A 82 -9.57 12.58 4.43
N LEU A 83 -9.65 12.10 3.20
CA LEU A 83 -10.34 12.78 2.11
C LEU A 83 -11.60 11.96 1.80
N SER A 84 -12.62 12.13 2.65
CA SER A 84 -13.89 11.37 2.61
C SER A 84 -14.52 11.40 1.22
N ASP A 85 -14.49 12.58 0.58
CA ASP A 85 -15.15 12.81 -0.70
C ASP A 85 -14.46 12.12 -1.86
N THR A 86 -13.18 11.73 -1.72
CA THR A 86 -12.42 10.96 -2.72
C THR A 86 -12.24 9.50 -2.34
N GLY A 87 -12.64 9.10 -1.13
CA GLY A 87 -12.44 7.75 -0.61
C GLY A 87 -10.95 7.42 -0.37
N LEU A 88 -10.16 8.41 0.07
CA LEU A 88 -8.75 8.21 0.41
C LEU A 88 -8.52 8.44 1.91
N ALA A 89 -7.77 7.53 2.53
CA ALA A 89 -7.25 7.70 3.87
C ALA A 89 -5.72 7.79 3.82
N VAL A 90 -5.15 8.74 4.55
CA VAL A 90 -3.70 8.90 4.69
C VAL A 90 -3.34 8.63 6.14
N LEU A 91 -2.51 7.62 6.38
CA LEU A 91 -1.94 7.29 7.68
C LEU A 91 -0.45 7.66 7.70
N ARG A 92 0.00 8.27 8.80
CA ARG A 92 1.38 8.67 9.04
C ARG A 92 1.76 8.41 10.48
N GLN A 93 2.78 7.57 10.68
CA GLN A 93 3.36 7.28 11.99
C GLN A 93 4.71 6.61 11.82
N ASP A 94 5.66 6.86 12.74
CA ASP A 94 6.94 6.14 12.84
C ASP A 94 7.75 6.12 11.52
N GLY A 95 7.70 7.21 10.76
CA GLY A 95 8.37 7.33 9.47
C GLY A 95 7.68 6.63 8.30
N TYR A 96 6.53 5.97 8.51
CA TYR A 96 5.71 5.40 7.45
C TYR A 96 4.63 6.37 6.99
N THR A 97 4.33 6.33 5.70
CA THR A 97 3.12 6.90 5.10
C THR A 97 2.38 5.81 4.34
N ALA A 98 1.13 5.54 4.71
CA ALA A 98 0.24 4.66 3.98
C ALA A 98 -0.93 5.48 3.40
N ILE A 99 -1.23 5.30 2.12
CA ILE A 99 -2.45 5.82 1.49
C ILE A 99 -3.31 4.61 1.12
N VAL A 100 -4.50 4.54 1.70
CA VAL A 100 -5.45 3.46 1.43
C VAL A 100 -6.62 4.03 0.62
N LYS A 101 -6.86 3.44 -0.54
CA LYS A 101 -7.91 3.86 -1.47
C LYS A 101 -9.12 2.96 -1.33
N ALA A 102 -10.15 3.46 -0.65
CA ALA A 102 -11.51 2.94 -0.81
C ALA A 102 -12.03 3.29 -2.21
N GLY A 103 -11.77 4.52 -2.65
CA GLY A 103 -12.14 5.03 -3.97
C GLY A 103 -13.62 5.41 -4.09
N ARG A 104 -13.91 6.22 -5.11
CA ARG A 104 -15.26 6.62 -5.53
C ARG A 104 -15.42 6.44 -7.02
N GLU A 105 -16.64 6.56 -7.54
CA GLU A 105 -16.89 6.70 -8.96
C GLU A 105 -16.12 7.90 -9.55
N SER A 106 -15.15 7.63 -10.42
CA SER A 106 -14.33 8.65 -11.09
C SER A 106 -14.33 8.53 -12.62
N GLY A 107 -15.33 7.86 -13.17
CA GLY A 107 -15.56 7.74 -14.62
C GLY A 107 -14.51 6.92 -15.35
N GLY A 108 -14.29 7.27 -16.63
CA GLY A 108 -13.44 6.50 -17.53
C GLY A 108 -11.96 6.42 -17.15
N HIS A 109 -11.49 7.31 -16.28
CA HIS A 109 -10.11 7.38 -15.79
C HIS A 109 -9.86 6.56 -14.51
N ASP A 110 -10.89 5.93 -13.97
CA ASP A 110 -10.76 5.09 -12.78
C ASP A 110 -10.03 3.76 -13.08
N HIS A 111 -9.33 3.26 -12.07
CA HIS A 111 -8.62 2.00 -12.11
C HIS A 111 -9.38 0.88 -11.39
N ALA A 112 -9.02 -0.36 -11.69
CA ALA A 112 -9.59 -1.57 -11.08
C ALA A 112 -8.90 -1.90 -9.75
N ASP A 113 -8.92 -0.97 -8.79
CA ASP A 113 -7.97 -0.95 -7.67
C ASP A 113 -8.60 -0.58 -6.31
N ARG A 114 -9.83 -1.00 -6.06
CA ARG A 114 -10.46 -0.83 -4.76
C ARG A 114 -9.65 -1.54 -3.67
N CYS A 115 -9.61 -0.89 -2.50
CA CYS A 115 -8.79 -1.27 -1.36
C CYS A 115 -7.27 -1.26 -1.64
N ASN A 116 -6.78 -0.51 -2.63
CA ASN A 116 -5.35 -0.39 -2.94
C ASN A 116 -4.57 0.28 -1.78
N LEU A 117 -3.34 -0.18 -1.56
CA LEU A 117 -2.39 0.38 -0.60
C LEU A 117 -1.18 0.95 -1.33
N ILE A 118 -0.92 2.23 -1.08
CA ILE A 118 0.37 2.87 -1.38
C ILE A 118 1.12 2.99 -0.07
N LEU A 119 2.37 2.54 -0.03
CA LEU A 119 3.19 2.50 1.17
C LEU A 119 4.55 3.12 0.90
N ALA A 120 4.98 4.00 1.79
CA ALA A 120 6.29 4.61 1.78
C ALA A 120 6.88 4.64 3.19
N ASP A 121 8.21 4.62 3.29
CA ASP A 121 8.95 4.98 4.51
C ASP A 121 9.58 6.38 4.33
N ALA A 122 10.40 6.86 5.26
CA ALA A 122 11.02 8.18 5.16
C ALA A 122 11.90 8.39 3.91
N ASN A 123 12.38 7.32 3.29
CA ASN A 123 13.34 7.38 2.19
C ASN A 123 12.66 7.23 0.83
N ARG A 124 11.63 6.39 0.72
CA ARG A 124 11.07 6.02 -0.59
C ARG A 124 9.66 5.46 -0.58
N VAL A 125 9.08 5.43 -1.77
CA VAL A 125 7.82 4.74 -2.05
C VAL A 125 8.11 3.28 -2.39
N TRP A 126 7.52 2.37 -1.63
CA TRP A 126 7.63 0.93 -1.78
C TRP A 126 6.50 0.36 -2.63
N PHE A 127 5.27 0.50 -2.15
CA PHE A 127 4.06 0.18 -2.91
C PHE A 127 3.57 1.47 -3.56
N ALA A 128 3.66 1.55 -4.88
CA ALA A 128 3.23 2.73 -5.64
C ALA A 128 2.06 2.37 -6.53
N ASP A 129 1.11 3.29 -6.68
CA ASP A 129 0.25 3.29 -7.85
C ASP A 129 1.08 3.74 -9.06
N LEU A 130 0.97 3.00 -10.17
CA LEU A 130 1.80 3.21 -11.36
C LEU A 130 1.23 4.27 -12.30
N GLY A 131 -0.01 4.70 -12.09
CA GLY A 131 -0.65 5.70 -12.92
C GLY A 131 -0.90 5.21 -14.35
N THR A 132 -0.79 6.14 -15.30
CA THR A 132 -1.06 5.87 -16.73
C THR A 132 0.19 5.86 -17.60
N SER A 133 0.27 4.91 -18.55
CA SER A 133 1.34 4.81 -19.55
C SER A 133 1.12 5.61 -20.84
N GLY A 134 0.09 6.46 -20.87
CA GLY A 134 -0.40 7.06 -22.10
C GLY A 134 -1.33 6.08 -22.84
N TYR A 135 -2.42 6.58 -23.40
CA TYR A 135 -3.55 5.74 -23.84
C TYR A 135 -3.26 4.84 -25.04
N GLY A 136 -2.24 5.16 -25.83
CA GLY A 136 -1.78 4.33 -26.95
C GLY A 136 -0.80 3.22 -26.56
N HIS A 137 -0.33 3.18 -25.30
CA HIS A 137 0.64 2.19 -24.88
C HIS A 137 -0.01 0.79 -24.78
N PRO A 138 0.61 -0.30 -25.32
CA PRO A 138 0.00 -1.63 -25.33
C PRO A 138 -0.39 -2.18 -23.95
N LEU A 139 0.35 -1.75 -22.92
CA LEU A 139 0.12 -2.14 -21.53
C LEU A 139 -0.93 -1.28 -20.79
N TYR A 140 -1.47 -0.22 -21.41
CA TYR A 140 -2.37 0.74 -20.76
C TYR A 140 -3.55 0.05 -20.04
N ARG A 141 -4.35 -0.75 -20.75
CA ARG A 141 -5.45 -1.52 -20.17
C ARG A 141 -5.01 -2.85 -19.56
N PRO A 142 -4.14 -3.65 -20.23
CA PRO A 142 -3.80 -4.98 -19.73
C PRO A 142 -2.92 -5.01 -18.49
N TRP A 143 -2.22 -3.92 -18.15
CA TRP A 143 -1.39 -3.83 -16.96
C TRP A 143 -1.74 -2.63 -16.11
N TYR A 144 -1.53 -1.39 -16.59
CA TYR A 144 -1.61 -0.20 -15.74
C TYR A 144 -2.99 0.01 -15.10
N ARG A 145 -4.08 -0.25 -15.83
CA ARG A 145 -5.45 -0.20 -15.28
C ARG A 145 -5.93 -1.50 -14.62
N HIS A 146 -5.16 -2.58 -14.74
CA HIS A 146 -5.55 -3.90 -14.29
C HIS A 146 -5.27 -4.07 -12.79
N THR A 147 -6.10 -4.82 -12.06
CA THR A 147 -5.93 -5.05 -10.62
C THR A 147 -4.56 -5.62 -10.25
N ALA A 148 -3.98 -6.42 -11.14
CA ALA A 148 -2.67 -7.04 -10.97
C ALA A 148 -1.49 -6.05 -10.80
N SER A 149 -1.63 -4.80 -11.27
CA SER A 149 -0.60 -3.77 -11.15
C SER A 149 -0.76 -2.90 -9.89
N HIS A 150 -1.72 -3.24 -9.02
CA HIS A 150 -2.03 -2.51 -7.79
C HIS A 150 -1.82 -3.44 -6.58
N CYS A 151 -1.51 -2.85 -5.43
CA CYS A 151 -1.34 -3.61 -4.20
C CYS A 151 -2.71 -3.86 -3.54
N THR A 152 -3.49 -4.79 -4.09
CA THR A 152 -4.84 -5.18 -3.62
C THR A 152 -5.13 -6.66 -3.94
N VAL A 153 -6.35 -7.15 -3.74
CA VAL A 153 -6.75 -8.51 -4.11
C VAL A 153 -7.32 -8.57 -5.52
N MET A 154 -6.85 -9.56 -6.29
CA MET A 154 -7.39 -9.98 -7.58
C MET A 154 -8.14 -11.32 -7.42
N VAL A 155 -9.30 -11.47 -8.07
CA VAL A 155 -10.12 -12.68 -8.00
C VAL A 155 -10.16 -13.39 -9.34
N ASP A 156 -9.94 -14.70 -9.35
CA ASP A 156 -10.00 -15.59 -10.53
C ASP A 156 -9.17 -15.07 -11.71
N SER A 157 -8.03 -14.42 -11.44
CA SER A 157 -7.18 -13.77 -12.46
C SER A 157 -7.90 -12.70 -13.30
N LYS A 158 -8.99 -12.12 -12.79
CA LYS A 158 -9.80 -11.11 -13.46
C LYS A 158 -9.66 -9.74 -12.79
N PRO A 159 -9.72 -8.65 -13.57
CA PRO A 159 -9.71 -7.31 -12.98
C PRO A 159 -11.01 -7.05 -12.22
N GLN A 160 -10.92 -6.19 -11.21
CA GLN A 160 -12.05 -5.56 -10.55
C GLN A 160 -12.86 -4.72 -11.55
N GLN A 161 -14.12 -4.47 -11.23
CA GLN A 161 -14.92 -3.43 -11.87
C GLN A 161 -14.32 -2.05 -11.58
N ILE A 162 -14.34 -1.18 -12.59
CA ILE A 162 -13.99 0.22 -12.47
C ILE A 162 -15.24 1.07 -12.23
N ASN A 163 -15.04 2.32 -11.80
CA ASN A 163 -16.09 3.30 -11.59
C ASN A 163 -17.16 2.83 -10.58
N VAL A 164 -16.71 2.21 -9.49
CA VAL A 164 -17.58 1.70 -8.41
C VAL A 164 -17.23 2.36 -7.09
N ARG A 165 -18.16 2.59 -6.18
CA ARG A 165 -17.81 3.16 -4.87
C ARG A 165 -17.17 2.13 -3.94
N GLY A 166 -16.17 2.55 -3.19
CA GLY A 166 -15.75 1.90 -1.95
C GLY A 166 -16.12 2.74 -0.74
N GLU A 167 -15.96 2.17 0.45
CA GLU A 167 -16.35 2.81 1.71
C GLU A 167 -15.18 2.80 2.69
N ILE A 168 -15.03 3.91 3.43
CA ILE A 168 -14.16 3.98 4.60
C ILE A 168 -15.06 3.71 5.81
N LEU A 169 -14.86 2.58 6.47
CA LEU A 169 -15.68 2.14 7.60
C LEU A 169 -15.13 2.63 8.94
N GLN A 170 -13.82 2.79 9.04
CA GLN A 170 -13.13 3.16 10.27
C GLN A 170 -11.89 3.97 9.94
N PHE A 171 -11.61 4.99 10.77
CA PHE A 171 -10.38 5.75 10.74
C PHE A 171 -10.02 6.17 12.17
N ASP A 172 -8.98 5.55 12.71
CA ASP A 172 -8.49 5.82 14.05
C ASP A 172 -7.15 6.54 13.95
N ASN A 173 -7.06 7.71 14.60
CA ASN A 173 -5.87 8.56 14.64
C ASN A 173 -5.40 8.90 16.07
N PRO A 174 -5.35 7.96 17.04
CA PRO A 174 -4.76 8.24 18.35
C PRO A 174 -3.24 8.35 18.26
N GLU A 175 -2.56 8.87 19.28
CA GLU A 175 -1.10 8.99 19.26
C GLU A 175 -0.36 7.63 19.16
N THR A 176 -0.95 6.57 19.71
CA THR A 176 -0.31 5.25 19.83
C THR A 176 -0.29 4.43 18.54
N HIS A 177 -1.26 4.63 17.66
CA HIS A 177 -1.37 3.92 16.39
C HIS A 177 -2.23 4.70 15.40
N LYS A 178 -2.14 4.34 14.13
CA LYS A 178 -3.05 4.81 13.07
C LYS A 178 -3.73 3.60 12.46
N LEU A 179 -5.01 3.68 12.17
CA LEU A 179 -5.73 2.55 11.57
C LEU A 179 -6.79 3.06 10.60
N VAL A 180 -6.97 2.34 9.50
CA VAL A 180 -8.11 2.53 8.60
C VAL A 180 -8.66 1.18 8.18
N THR A 181 -9.99 1.07 8.14
CA THR A 181 -10.68 -0.05 7.50
C THR A 181 -11.48 0.46 6.31
N VAL A 182 -11.27 -0.16 5.15
CA VAL A 182 -11.99 0.13 3.90
C VAL A 182 -12.69 -1.12 3.36
N ARG A 183 -13.81 -0.91 2.67
CA ARG A 183 -14.64 -1.96 2.08
C ARG A 183 -14.96 -1.68 0.61
N SER A 184 -15.09 -2.73 -0.19
CA SER A 184 -15.86 -2.68 -1.43
C SER A 184 -16.63 -3.98 -1.66
N ASP A 185 -17.93 -3.86 -1.90
CA ASP A 185 -18.83 -4.95 -2.32
C ASP A 185 -19.22 -4.86 -3.81
N LYS A 186 -18.63 -3.90 -4.53
CA LYS A 186 -18.89 -3.63 -5.95
C LYS A 186 -17.71 -3.95 -6.86
N ALA A 187 -16.50 -4.10 -6.31
CA ALA A 187 -15.30 -4.42 -7.07
C ALA A 187 -15.43 -5.74 -7.84
N TYR A 188 -16.16 -6.71 -7.29
CA TYR A 188 -16.52 -7.96 -7.95
C TYR A 188 -17.97 -8.31 -7.59
N ALA A 189 -18.72 -8.86 -8.53
CA ALA A 189 -20.11 -9.25 -8.28
C ALA A 189 -20.17 -10.38 -7.25
N GLY A 190 -20.92 -10.19 -6.16
CA GLY A 190 -21.12 -11.20 -5.12
C GLY A 190 -19.94 -11.41 -4.17
N ILE A 191 -18.91 -10.56 -4.22
CA ILE A 191 -17.70 -10.69 -3.39
C ILE A 191 -17.46 -9.39 -2.62
N THR A 192 -17.23 -9.52 -1.31
CA THR A 192 -16.89 -8.40 -0.45
C THR A 192 -15.39 -8.38 -0.19
N LEU A 193 -14.76 -7.23 -0.44
CA LEU A 193 -13.39 -6.88 -0.07
C LEU A 193 -13.43 -6.05 1.22
N LEU A 194 -12.63 -6.39 2.22
CA LEU A 194 -12.47 -5.62 3.46
C LEU A 194 -10.99 -5.59 3.86
N ARG A 195 -10.35 -4.42 3.79
CA ARG A 195 -8.94 -4.24 4.15
C ARG A 195 -8.78 -3.32 5.34
N THR A 196 -7.99 -3.75 6.31
CA THR A 196 -7.57 -2.93 7.46
C THR A 196 -6.06 -2.76 7.44
N VAL A 197 -5.60 -1.52 7.47
CA VAL A 197 -4.18 -1.18 7.56
C VAL A 197 -3.95 -0.40 8.84
N ALA A 198 -2.92 -0.78 9.60
CA ALA A 198 -2.53 -0.09 10.82
C ALA A 198 -1.03 0.24 10.83
N LEU A 199 -0.67 1.41 11.37
CA LEU A 199 0.70 1.79 11.71
C LEU A 199 0.83 1.77 13.23
N VAL A 200 1.77 0.99 13.76
CA VAL A 200 1.98 0.85 15.21
C VAL A 200 3.43 0.41 15.47
N ASP A 201 4.08 1.01 16.47
CA ASP A 201 5.44 0.64 16.93
C ASP A 201 6.45 0.43 15.78
N GLY A 202 6.46 1.32 14.78
CA GLY A 202 7.39 1.21 13.65
C GLY A 202 7.16 0.02 12.71
N VAL A 203 5.95 -0.55 12.68
CA VAL A 203 5.53 -1.55 11.70
C VAL A 203 4.21 -1.19 11.04
N VAL A 204 4.02 -1.71 9.82
CA VAL A 204 2.75 -1.61 9.09
C VAL A 204 2.08 -2.98 9.14
N LEU A 205 0.88 -3.06 9.68
CA LEU A 205 0.05 -4.26 9.73
C LEU A 205 -1.06 -4.17 8.70
N ASP A 206 -1.32 -5.25 7.98
CA ASP A 206 -2.31 -5.30 6.91
C ASP A 206 -3.11 -6.59 6.99
N ARG A 207 -4.42 -6.44 7.18
CA ARG A 207 -5.39 -7.53 7.22
C ARG A 207 -6.38 -7.35 6.09
N PHE A 208 -6.43 -8.28 5.16
CA PHE A 208 -7.32 -8.23 4.00
C PHE A 208 -8.24 -9.45 3.99
N THR A 209 -9.54 -9.24 4.22
CA THR A 209 -10.58 -10.26 4.07
C THR A 209 -11.25 -10.15 2.72
N VAL A 210 -11.44 -11.30 2.07
CA VAL A 210 -12.28 -11.44 0.88
C VAL A 210 -13.25 -12.59 1.08
N ALA A 211 -14.53 -12.37 0.78
CA ALA A 211 -15.59 -13.32 1.07
C ALA A 211 -16.65 -13.34 -0.03
N ALA A 212 -17.10 -14.54 -0.38
CA ALA A 212 -18.15 -14.84 -1.35
C ALA A 212 -18.96 -16.07 -0.89
N SER A 213 -20.10 -16.34 -1.54
CA SER A 213 -20.87 -17.57 -1.28
C SER A 213 -20.23 -18.82 -1.88
N GLU A 214 -19.49 -18.67 -2.97
CA GLU A 214 -18.85 -19.77 -3.70
C GLU A 214 -17.32 -19.70 -3.62
N PRO A 215 -16.60 -20.82 -3.80
CA PRO A 215 -15.14 -20.81 -3.78
C PRO A 215 -14.52 -20.10 -5.00
N HIS A 216 -13.59 -19.19 -4.74
CA HIS A 216 -12.80 -18.48 -5.76
C HIS A 216 -11.30 -18.59 -5.49
N ASP A 217 -10.50 -18.26 -6.50
CA ASP A 217 -9.06 -18.07 -6.33
C ASP A 217 -8.76 -16.59 -6.01
N TYR A 218 -8.31 -16.34 -4.79
CA TYR A 218 -7.98 -15.00 -4.29
C TYR A 218 -6.47 -14.78 -4.31
N ALA A 219 -6.00 -13.83 -5.10
CA ALA A 219 -4.60 -13.45 -5.19
C ALA A 219 -4.36 -12.10 -4.51
N PHE A 220 -3.69 -12.10 -3.37
CA PHE A 220 -3.24 -10.87 -2.71
C PHE A 220 -1.96 -10.36 -3.38
N MET A 221 -2.10 -9.28 -4.16
CA MET A 221 -1.07 -8.71 -5.02
C MET A 221 -0.25 -7.66 -4.29
N LEU A 222 1.07 -7.73 -4.43
CA LEU A 222 2.02 -6.72 -3.96
C LEU A 222 3.12 -6.53 -5.00
N HIS A 223 3.61 -5.30 -5.18
CA HIS A 223 4.73 -5.02 -6.06
C HIS A 223 5.55 -3.83 -5.54
N ALA A 224 6.87 -3.96 -5.61
CA ALA A 224 7.81 -2.97 -5.09
C ALA A 224 9.05 -2.88 -5.99
N PRO A 225 9.81 -1.76 -5.93
CA PRO A 225 11.05 -1.63 -6.67
C PRO A 225 12.10 -2.65 -6.19
N GLY A 226 13.10 -2.88 -7.03
CA GLY A 226 14.23 -3.74 -6.70
C GLY A 226 13.97 -5.24 -6.88
N ASP A 227 14.87 -6.06 -6.32
CA ASP A 227 14.84 -7.51 -6.41
C ASP A 227 14.04 -8.13 -5.27
N LEU A 228 13.26 -9.16 -5.59
CA LEU A 228 12.44 -9.91 -4.64
C LEU A 228 13.12 -11.24 -4.26
N ALA A 229 13.35 -11.43 -2.98
CA ALA A 229 13.73 -12.71 -2.39
C ALA A 229 12.58 -13.26 -1.55
N VAL A 230 12.16 -14.50 -1.80
CA VAL A 230 11.14 -15.21 -1.02
C VAL A 230 11.79 -16.36 -0.27
N LYS A 231 11.58 -16.46 1.04
CA LYS A 231 12.08 -17.57 1.85
C LYS A 231 11.24 -18.81 1.57
N LYS A 232 11.83 -19.77 0.87
CA LYS A 232 11.23 -21.06 0.50
C LYS A 232 11.39 -22.05 1.65
N ALA A 233 10.69 -21.87 2.76
CA ALA A 233 10.62 -22.88 3.81
C ALA A 233 9.17 -23.38 3.92
N PRO A 234 8.87 -24.63 3.57
CA PRO A 234 7.58 -25.21 3.89
C PRO A 234 7.47 -25.28 5.41
N THR A 235 6.49 -24.59 5.99
CA THR A 235 5.98 -24.97 7.31
C THR A 235 5.29 -26.31 7.16
N THR A 236 6.06 -27.39 7.23
CA THR A 236 5.51 -28.75 7.24
C THR A 236 4.60 -28.88 8.45
N GLN A 237 3.30 -29.01 8.21
CA GLN A 237 2.41 -29.70 9.16
C GLN A 237 3.05 -31.07 9.46
N PRO A 238 3.31 -31.43 10.72
CA PRO A 238 3.79 -32.77 11.05
C PRO A 238 2.78 -33.81 10.53
N GLY A 239 3.18 -34.65 9.56
CA GLY A 239 2.39 -35.78 9.09
C GLY A 239 2.00 -35.82 7.61
N SER A 240 2.26 -34.79 6.80
CA SER A 240 2.00 -34.84 5.35
C SER A 240 3.25 -35.28 4.57
N THR A 241 3.23 -36.49 4.01
CA THR A 241 4.35 -37.06 3.23
C THR A 241 4.31 -36.71 1.74
N SER A 242 3.28 -36.02 1.26
CA SER A 242 3.20 -35.55 -0.14
C SER A 242 3.44 -34.04 -0.23
N ARG A 243 4.40 -33.65 -1.07
CA ARG A 243 4.54 -32.26 -1.53
C ARG A 243 3.40 -31.98 -2.52
N PRO A 244 2.57 -30.95 -2.32
CA PRO A 244 1.53 -30.62 -3.29
C PRO A 244 2.15 -30.34 -4.66
N ALA A 245 1.48 -30.78 -5.72
CA ALA A 245 1.90 -30.49 -7.10
C ALA A 245 2.05 -28.97 -7.29
N ALA A 246 3.08 -28.55 -8.03
CA ALA A 246 3.26 -27.14 -8.32
C ALA A 246 2.08 -26.63 -9.17
N PRO A 247 1.41 -25.53 -8.77
CA PRO A 247 0.30 -24.98 -9.54
C PRO A 247 0.79 -24.44 -10.89
N ALA A 248 -0.12 -24.32 -11.86
CA ALA A 248 0.18 -23.65 -13.13
C ALA A 248 0.53 -22.17 -12.91
N PRO A 249 1.25 -21.50 -13.85
CA PRO A 249 1.47 -20.06 -13.79
C PRO A 249 0.15 -19.28 -13.68
N MET A 250 0.13 -18.25 -12.83
CA MET A 250 -1.04 -17.41 -12.62
C MET A 250 -1.07 -16.28 -13.64
N ALA A 251 -2.19 -16.12 -14.35
CA ALA A 251 -2.41 -14.99 -15.24
C ALA A 251 -2.66 -13.70 -14.44
N ALA A 252 -2.08 -12.58 -14.88
CA ALA A 252 -2.10 -11.31 -14.16
C ALA A 252 -2.15 -10.14 -15.15
N GLY A 253 -3.25 -10.03 -15.90
CA GLY A 253 -3.38 -9.07 -17.00
C GLY A 253 -2.43 -9.42 -18.15
N ALA A 254 -1.55 -8.49 -18.55
CA ALA A 254 -0.50 -8.76 -19.53
C ALA A 254 0.72 -9.52 -18.97
N ALA A 255 0.75 -9.81 -17.66
CA ALA A 255 1.80 -10.59 -17.04
C ALA A 255 1.36 -12.03 -16.74
N SER A 256 2.33 -12.91 -16.52
CA SER A 256 2.14 -14.28 -16.03
C SER A 256 3.16 -14.55 -14.94
N PHE A 257 2.70 -15.01 -13.77
CA PHE A 257 3.56 -15.27 -12.63
C PHE A 257 3.79 -16.76 -12.45
N PRO A 258 5.06 -17.23 -12.53
CA PRO A 258 5.37 -18.61 -12.19
C PRO A 258 5.21 -18.84 -10.68
N PRO A 259 4.86 -20.08 -10.27
CA PRO A 259 4.84 -20.45 -8.86
C PRO A 259 6.26 -20.43 -8.28
N ILE A 260 6.42 -19.88 -7.09
CA ILE A 260 7.67 -19.92 -6.32
C ILE A 260 7.64 -21.11 -5.35
N VAL A 261 6.55 -21.25 -4.61
CA VAL A 261 6.36 -22.29 -3.57
C VAL A 261 4.86 -22.41 -3.25
N ALA A 262 4.39 -23.58 -2.86
CA ALA A 262 2.98 -23.83 -2.53
C ALA A 262 2.81 -24.58 -1.20
N GLY A 263 1.61 -24.48 -0.63
CA GLY A 263 1.25 -25.16 0.62
C GLY A 263 1.84 -24.49 1.87
N LEU A 264 2.05 -23.17 1.84
CA LEU A 264 2.57 -22.43 2.99
C LEU A 264 1.45 -21.99 3.92
N SER A 265 1.71 -21.99 5.23
CA SER A 265 0.88 -21.28 6.22
C SER A 265 1.40 -19.87 6.50
N GLU A 266 2.69 -19.63 6.25
CA GLU A 266 3.37 -18.36 6.42
C GLU A 266 4.51 -18.27 5.40
N THR A 267 4.81 -17.06 4.94
CA THR A 267 5.94 -16.78 4.07
C THR A 267 6.66 -15.51 4.51
N ARG A 268 7.93 -15.40 4.13
CA ARG A 268 8.74 -14.20 4.28
C ARG A 268 9.28 -13.78 2.94
N ALA A 269 9.23 -12.49 2.66
CA ALA A 269 9.79 -11.91 1.47
C ALA A 269 10.59 -10.65 1.80
N THR A 270 11.50 -10.28 0.92
CA THR A 270 12.26 -9.03 1.03
C THR A 270 12.45 -8.45 -0.35
N TRP A 271 12.04 -7.20 -0.52
CA TRP A 271 12.44 -6.38 -1.66
C TRP A 271 13.70 -5.63 -1.28
N THR A 272 14.71 -5.65 -2.16
CA THR A 272 15.97 -4.91 -2.00
C THR A 272 16.16 -4.00 -3.19
N ASP A 273 16.27 -2.69 -2.95
CA ASP A 273 16.60 -1.72 -3.99
C ASP A 273 17.74 -0.81 -3.52
N GLY A 274 18.92 -1.01 -4.07
CA GLY A 274 20.16 -0.40 -3.58
C GLY A 274 20.44 -0.82 -2.14
N LYS A 275 20.54 0.16 -1.24
CA LYS A 275 20.76 -0.07 0.20
C LYS A 275 19.48 -0.26 1.01
N ASP A 276 18.32 0.04 0.40
CA ASP A 276 17.05 0.04 1.09
C ASP A 276 16.39 -1.34 0.98
N GLN A 277 15.69 -1.74 2.04
CA GLN A 277 14.98 -3.01 2.09
C GLN A 277 13.57 -2.84 2.67
N LEU A 278 12.63 -3.58 2.10
CA LEU A 278 11.29 -3.81 2.63
C LEU A 278 11.12 -5.30 2.91
N ALA A 279 11.02 -5.65 4.19
CA ALA A 279 10.69 -6.99 4.62
C ALA A 279 9.18 -7.16 4.72
N LEU A 280 8.72 -8.35 4.35
CA LEU A 280 7.36 -8.85 4.57
C LEU A 280 7.42 -10.17 5.32
N ILE A 281 6.53 -10.31 6.30
CA ILE A 281 6.02 -11.61 6.73
C ILE A 281 4.52 -11.65 6.47
N ALA A 282 4.02 -12.77 5.95
CA ALA A 282 2.61 -12.89 5.65
C ALA A 282 2.09 -14.31 5.87
N GLY A 283 0.85 -14.40 6.33
CA GLY A 283 0.08 -15.64 6.50
C GLY A 283 -1.32 -15.48 5.91
N ALA A 284 -2.06 -16.59 5.86
CA ALA A 284 -3.46 -16.57 5.44
C ALA A 284 -4.31 -17.58 6.22
N SER A 285 -5.64 -17.47 6.11
CA SER A 285 -6.62 -18.34 6.78
C SER A 285 -6.60 -19.80 6.30
N ALA A 286 -5.93 -20.09 5.18
CA ALA A 286 -5.73 -21.42 4.64
C ALA A 286 -4.35 -21.52 3.98
N PRO A 287 -3.81 -22.75 3.76
CA PRO A 287 -2.56 -22.92 3.04
C PRO A 287 -2.60 -22.26 1.66
N PHE A 288 -1.55 -21.54 1.31
CA PHE A 288 -1.49 -20.73 0.09
C PHE A 288 -0.30 -21.06 -0.79
N ALA A 289 -0.40 -20.65 -2.05
CA ALA A 289 0.71 -20.64 -2.99
C ALA A 289 1.27 -19.22 -3.15
N VAL A 290 2.58 -19.13 -3.34
CA VAL A 290 3.30 -17.89 -3.58
C VAL A 290 3.77 -17.87 -5.02
N PHE A 291 3.44 -16.80 -5.71
CA PHE A 291 3.86 -16.50 -7.07
C PHE A 291 4.65 -15.21 -7.09
N GLY A 292 5.48 -15.01 -8.11
CA GLY A 292 6.17 -13.75 -8.28
C GLY A 292 7.08 -13.71 -9.50
N GLY A 293 7.51 -12.50 -9.85
CA GLY A 293 8.31 -12.26 -11.04
C GLY A 293 8.56 -10.77 -11.28
N LYS A 294 9.32 -10.47 -12.33
CA LYS A 294 9.52 -9.10 -12.79
C LYS A 294 8.27 -8.61 -13.54
N VAL A 295 7.94 -7.34 -13.35
CA VAL A 295 6.80 -6.66 -13.95
C VAL A 295 7.18 -5.25 -14.38
N SER A 296 6.41 -4.68 -15.32
CA SER A 296 6.60 -3.29 -15.72
C SER A 296 6.37 -2.33 -14.54
N GLY A 297 7.31 -1.40 -14.36
CA GLY A 297 7.22 -0.34 -13.35
C GLY A 297 6.41 0.85 -13.84
N PHE A 298 6.83 2.06 -13.44
CA PHE A 298 6.26 3.28 -14.02
C PHE A 298 6.51 3.31 -15.54
N PRO A 299 5.66 3.98 -16.32
CA PRO A 299 5.86 4.13 -17.75
C PRO A 299 7.24 4.72 -18.06
N GLY A 300 8.06 3.98 -18.82
CA GLY A 300 9.43 4.38 -19.17
C GLY A 300 10.47 4.20 -18.06
N ASP A 301 10.09 3.63 -16.92
CA ASP A 301 10.99 3.35 -15.79
C ASP A 301 11.42 1.88 -15.77
N ARG A 302 12.27 1.53 -14.80
CA ARG A 302 12.76 0.17 -14.58
C ARG A 302 11.65 -0.79 -14.13
N GLU A 303 11.89 -2.08 -14.35
CA GLU A 303 11.05 -3.15 -13.84
C GLU A 303 10.94 -3.14 -12.31
N ARG A 304 9.82 -3.65 -11.82
CA ARG A 304 9.55 -3.92 -10.40
C ARG A 304 9.46 -5.42 -10.18
N SER A 305 9.44 -5.84 -8.92
CA SER A 305 9.20 -7.24 -8.57
C SER A 305 7.84 -7.39 -7.90
N ALA A 306 7.02 -8.28 -8.42
CA ALA A 306 5.70 -8.62 -7.89
C ALA A 306 5.72 -9.91 -7.07
N LEU A 307 4.84 -9.96 -6.07
CA LEU A 307 4.54 -11.10 -5.21
C LEU A 307 3.02 -11.28 -5.19
N ALA A 308 2.54 -12.51 -5.28
CA ALA A 308 1.14 -12.84 -5.06
C ALA A 308 0.99 -14.02 -4.10
N LEU A 309 0.11 -13.88 -3.11
CA LEU A 309 -0.30 -14.98 -2.24
C LEU A 309 -1.68 -15.43 -2.70
N VAL A 310 -1.80 -16.69 -3.12
CA VAL A 310 -3.04 -17.24 -3.69
C VAL A 310 -3.65 -18.27 -2.76
N VAL A 311 -4.88 -18.00 -2.36
CA VAL A 311 -5.72 -18.88 -1.54
C VAL A 311 -6.98 -19.22 -2.33
N ARG A 312 -7.39 -20.48 -2.32
CA ARG A 312 -8.69 -20.91 -2.85
C ARG A 312 -9.67 -21.14 -1.70
N GLY A 313 -10.87 -20.57 -1.80
CA GLY A 313 -11.92 -20.80 -0.80
C GLY A 313 -13.12 -19.85 -0.97
N GLN A 314 -14.15 -20.01 -0.15
CA GLN A 314 -15.27 -19.05 -0.09
C GLN A 314 -14.83 -17.76 0.59
N THR A 315 -14.02 -17.88 1.64
CA THR A 315 -13.43 -16.75 2.37
C THR A 315 -11.92 -16.95 2.48
N ALA A 316 -11.16 -15.88 2.28
CA ALA A 316 -9.75 -15.81 2.62
C ALA A 316 -9.47 -14.57 3.48
N VAL A 317 -8.66 -14.74 4.52
CA VAL A 317 -8.08 -13.64 5.29
C VAL A 317 -6.59 -13.69 5.10
N PHE A 318 -6.01 -12.62 4.58
CA PHE A 318 -4.57 -12.40 4.49
C PHE A 318 -4.13 -11.53 5.67
N ALA A 319 -2.99 -11.88 6.27
CA ALA A 319 -2.28 -11.05 7.22
C ALA A 319 -0.87 -10.80 6.69
N ALA A 320 -0.48 -9.55 6.56
CA ALA A 320 0.88 -9.16 6.23
C ALA A 320 1.38 -8.10 7.21
N ALA A 321 2.66 -8.16 7.53
CA ALA A 321 3.36 -7.09 8.22
C ALA A 321 4.57 -6.65 7.42
N TYR A 322 4.76 -5.34 7.35
CA TYR A 322 5.86 -4.71 6.62
C TYR A 322 6.78 -3.95 7.57
N SER A 323 8.08 -4.04 7.29
CA SER A 323 9.12 -3.35 8.06
C SER A 323 10.29 -3.03 7.15
N THR A 324 10.92 -1.88 7.34
CA THR A 324 12.02 -1.40 6.49
C THR A 324 13.36 -1.47 7.21
N GLY A 325 14.43 -1.46 6.43
CA GLY A 325 15.81 -1.56 6.92
C GLY A 325 16.33 -2.99 7.09
N ALA A 326 17.64 -3.12 7.31
CA ALA A 326 18.37 -4.40 7.28
C ALA A 326 17.91 -5.42 8.33
N ALA A 327 17.32 -4.97 9.43
CA ALA A 327 16.75 -5.82 10.48
C ALA A 327 15.23 -5.97 10.39
N GLY A 328 14.59 -5.42 9.35
CA GLY A 328 13.12 -5.40 9.22
C GLY A 328 12.50 -6.80 9.27
N ASN A 329 13.17 -7.81 8.70
CA ASN A 329 12.71 -9.20 8.74
C ASN A 329 12.78 -9.85 10.13
N ARG A 330 13.35 -9.16 11.14
CA ARG A 330 13.46 -9.65 12.52
C ARG A 330 12.48 -8.96 13.47
N ILE A 331 11.74 -7.94 13.02
CA ILE A 331 10.80 -7.20 13.89
C ILE A 331 9.58 -8.06 14.20
N ILE A 332 8.92 -8.58 13.15
CA ILE A 332 7.82 -9.54 13.28
C ILE A 332 8.34 -10.96 13.05
N LEU A 333 8.15 -11.81 14.04
CA LEU A 333 8.61 -13.19 14.07
C LEU A 333 7.57 -14.16 13.50
N ARG A 334 6.29 -13.86 13.64
CA ARG A 334 5.18 -14.72 13.19
C ARG A 334 3.95 -13.89 12.84
N ALA A 335 3.23 -14.28 11.79
CA ALA A 335 1.96 -13.71 11.35
C ALA A 335 0.93 -14.83 11.16
N GLU A 336 -0.09 -14.85 12.00
CA GLU A 336 -1.07 -15.93 12.05
C GLU A 336 -2.48 -15.44 11.84
N ILE A 337 -3.32 -16.31 11.28
CA ILE A 337 -4.76 -16.11 11.25
C ILE A 337 -5.42 -17.11 12.20
N SER A 338 -6.15 -16.59 13.18
CA SER A 338 -6.97 -17.41 14.07
C SER A 338 -8.23 -17.94 13.35
N PRO A 339 -8.90 -18.98 13.88
CA PRO A 339 -10.16 -19.47 13.34
C PRO A 339 -11.28 -18.42 13.27
N THR A 340 -11.24 -17.39 14.14
CA THR A 340 -12.18 -16.27 14.12
C THR A 340 -11.85 -15.22 13.06
N GLY A 341 -10.79 -15.42 12.28
CA GLY A 341 -10.33 -14.49 11.26
C GLY A 341 -9.51 -13.31 11.81
N ALA A 342 -9.15 -13.31 13.09
CA ALA A 342 -8.21 -12.33 13.65
C ALA A 342 -6.79 -12.60 13.19
N ALA A 343 -6.09 -11.53 12.78
CA ALA A 343 -4.69 -11.58 12.39
C ALA A 343 -3.81 -11.22 13.59
N ALA A 344 -2.90 -12.11 14.00
CA ALA A 344 -1.96 -11.91 15.10
C ALA A 344 -0.53 -11.81 14.60
N PHE A 345 0.21 -10.80 15.06
CA PHE A 345 1.59 -10.52 14.69
C PHE A 345 2.46 -10.52 15.94
N HIS A 346 3.36 -11.49 16.05
CA HIS A 346 4.23 -11.67 17.20
C HIS A 346 5.57 -10.98 16.95
N THR A 347 5.94 -10.05 17.82
CA THR A 347 7.18 -9.28 17.67
C THR A 347 8.36 -9.97 18.36
N ALA A 348 9.58 -9.65 17.93
CA ALA A 348 10.79 -10.10 18.63
C ALA A 348 10.90 -9.53 20.06
N GLY A 349 10.23 -8.41 20.34
CA GLY A 349 10.17 -7.81 21.67
C GLY A 349 9.11 -8.42 22.60
N GLY A 350 8.45 -9.53 22.22
CA GLY A 350 7.45 -10.21 23.04
C GLY A 350 6.06 -9.56 23.05
N LYS A 351 5.85 -8.48 22.28
CA LYS A 351 4.52 -7.93 22.03
C LYS A 351 3.77 -8.78 20.99
N THR A 352 2.45 -8.78 21.07
CA THR A 352 1.57 -9.35 20.04
C THR A 352 0.57 -8.29 19.63
N PHE A 353 0.61 -7.88 18.36
CA PHE A 353 -0.44 -7.04 17.79
C PHE A 353 -1.52 -7.94 17.20
N ARG A 354 -2.79 -7.63 17.44
CA ARG A 354 -3.91 -8.35 16.83
C ARG A 354 -4.84 -7.38 16.13
N LEU A 355 -5.15 -7.66 14.87
CA LEU A 355 -6.24 -7.04 14.14
C LEU A 355 -7.45 -7.98 14.26
N GLU A 356 -8.29 -7.72 15.25
CA GLU A 356 -9.45 -8.55 15.59
C GLU A 356 -10.73 -8.01 14.92
N PRO A 357 -11.46 -8.84 14.15
CA PRO A 357 -12.76 -8.46 13.62
C PRO A 357 -13.73 -8.12 14.74
N ALA A 358 -14.46 -7.03 14.58
CA ALA A 358 -15.58 -6.63 15.40
C ALA A 358 -16.76 -6.27 14.47
N GLU A 359 -17.95 -6.07 15.02
CA GLU A 359 -19.14 -5.74 14.24
C GLU A 359 -18.90 -4.47 13.40
N GLY A 360 -18.80 -4.64 12.08
CA GLY A 360 -18.59 -3.55 11.12
C GLY A 360 -17.19 -2.91 11.06
N HIS A 361 -16.21 -3.35 11.87
CA HIS A 361 -14.88 -2.74 11.96
C HIS A 361 -13.80 -3.71 12.44
N VAL A 362 -12.55 -3.26 12.56
CA VAL A 362 -11.43 -4.10 13.06
C VAL A 362 -10.71 -3.35 14.18
N ARG A 363 -10.49 -4.03 15.31
CA ARG A 363 -9.80 -3.46 16.47
C ARG A 363 -8.33 -3.86 16.46
N LEU A 364 -7.45 -2.90 16.68
CA LEU A 364 -6.06 -3.18 17.03
C LEU A 364 -5.97 -3.44 18.53
N ILE A 365 -5.57 -4.65 18.91
CA ILE A 365 -5.26 -5.02 20.29
C ILE A 365 -3.76 -5.21 20.41
N VAL A 366 -3.15 -4.52 21.37
CA VAL A 366 -1.73 -4.68 21.70
C VAL A 366 -1.63 -5.52 22.97
N GLY A 367 -1.25 -6.79 22.81
CA GLY A 367 -0.93 -7.70 23.91
C GLY A 367 0.56 -7.70 24.22
N GLY A 368 0.92 -7.93 25.48
CA GLY A 368 2.31 -8.12 25.91
C GLY A 368 2.37 -8.88 27.23
N ALA A 369 3.50 -9.56 27.47
CA ALA A 369 3.80 -10.13 28.77
C ALA A 369 3.88 -9.00 29.80
N THR A 370 3.04 -9.06 30.85
CA THR A 370 3.42 -8.47 32.15
C THR A 370 4.81 -8.98 32.47
N GLN A 371 5.79 -8.09 32.66
CA GLN A 371 7.06 -8.50 33.28
C GLN A 371 6.72 -9.22 34.59
N PRO A 372 7.26 -10.43 34.86
CA PRO A 372 7.35 -10.84 36.26
C PRO A 372 8.27 -9.83 36.95
N GLN A 373 7.79 -9.31 38.08
CA GLN A 373 8.49 -8.36 38.94
C GLN A 373 9.92 -8.77 39.27
#